data_AF-W4E2P0-F1
#
_entry.id   AF-W4E2P0-F1
#
_cell.length_a   1.000
_cell.length_b   1.000
_cell.length_c   1.000
_cell.angle_alpha   90.00
_cell.angle_beta   90.00
_cell.angle_gamma   90.00
#
_symmetry.space_group_name_H-M   'P 1'
#
loop_
_entity.id
_entity.type
_entity.pdbx_description
1 polymer ?
#
loop_
_entity_poly.entity_id
_entity_poly.type
_entity_poly.pdbx_seq_one_letter_code
_entity_poly.pdbx_strand_id
1 'polypeptide(L)'
;MVPADGEDWSVRRLTTIEVRRAYELAYEENGDPKESYNEIDVMIVKATEHDFDWNSKDLLLAYNCVSKYELPPRILDNPSDYAELSKAVTKFQETKDALLKEAKNSSSKTEKQAG
;
A
#
# COMPACT_ATOMS: atom_id res chain seq x y z
N MET A 1 -9.35 -3.61 11.87
CA MET A 1 -8.73 -2.37 12.33
C MET A 1 -7.29 -2.70 12.68
N VAL A 2 -6.39 -1.74 12.51
CA VAL A 2 -4.96 -1.86 12.81
C VAL A 2 -4.64 -0.78 13.82
N PRO A 3 -4.19 -1.13 15.05
CA PRO A 3 -3.82 -0.13 16.03
C PRO A 3 -2.54 0.58 15.57
N ALA A 4 -2.55 1.90 15.50
CA ALA A 4 -1.41 2.74 15.14
C ALA A 4 -1.66 4.19 15.57
N ASP A 5 -0.63 4.89 16.05
CA ASP A 5 -0.71 6.29 16.50
C ASP A 5 -1.74 6.52 17.64
N GLY A 6 -1.95 5.49 18.46
CA GLY A 6 -2.96 5.53 19.53
C GLY A 6 -4.41 5.46 19.05
N GLU A 7 -4.65 5.26 17.75
CA GLU A 7 -5.98 5.10 17.14
C GLU A 7 -6.12 3.75 16.41
N ASP A 8 -7.37 3.38 16.09
CA ASP A 8 -7.69 2.18 15.32
C ASP A 8 -7.91 2.53 13.85
N TRP A 9 -6.95 2.19 12.99
CA TRP A 9 -7.02 2.50 11.58
C TRP A 9 -7.86 1.47 10.81
N SER A 10 -8.82 1.94 10.02
CA SER A 10 -9.57 1.09 9.09
C SER A 10 -8.78 0.88 7.79
N VAL A 11 -7.99 -0.20 7.70
CA VAL A 11 -7.28 -0.58 6.47
C VAL A 11 -8.16 -1.44 5.56
N ARG A 12 -8.48 -0.96 4.35
CA ARG A 12 -9.18 -1.75 3.33
C ARG A 12 -8.21 -2.50 2.43
N ARG A 13 -8.71 -3.59 1.83
CA ARG A 13 -7.94 -4.37 0.84
C ARG A 13 -7.77 -3.58 -0.46
N LEU A 14 -6.53 -3.38 -0.89
CA LEU A 14 -6.21 -2.78 -2.17
C LEU A 14 -6.43 -3.75 -3.34
N THR A 15 -6.92 -3.23 -4.45
CA THR A 15 -7.02 -3.96 -5.71
C THR A 15 -5.65 -4.06 -6.41
N THR A 16 -5.51 -4.94 -7.41
CA THR A 16 -4.23 -5.09 -8.13
C THR A 16 -3.87 -3.81 -8.87
N ILE A 17 -4.89 -3.09 -9.36
CA ILE A 17 -4.73 -1.83 -10.08
C ILE A 17 -4.22 -0.75 -9.13
N GLU A 18 -4.73 -0.69 -7.90
CA GLU A 18 -4.27 0.27 -6.90
C GLU A 18 -2.84 -0.01 -6.45
N VAL A 19 -2.49 -1.28 -6.25
CA VAL A 19 -1.11 -1.68 -5.95
C VAL A 19 -0.18 -1.28 -7.10
N ARG A 20 -0.55 -1.57 -8.35
CA ARG A 20 0.24 -1.15 -9.52
C ARG A 20 0.42 0.37 -9.57
N ARG A 21 -0.66 1.13 -9.35
CA ARG A 21 -0.60 2.60 -9.32
C ARG A 21 0.28 3.11 -8.18
N ALA A 22 0.35 2.41 -7.05
CA ALA A 22 1.26 2.77 -5.97
C ALA A 22 2.72 2.69 -6.42
N TYR A 23 3.10 1.63 -7.14
CA TYR A 23 4.41 1.56 -7.80
C TYR A 23 4.59 2.67 -8.85
N GLU A 24 3.61 2.88 -9.73
CA GLU A 24 3.74 3.93 -10.76
C GLU A 24 3.86 5.34 -10.16
N LEU A 25 3.33 5.57 -8.95
CA LEU A 25 3.40 6.85 -8.25
C LEU A 25 4.66 7.04 -7.42
N ALA A 26 5.26 5.95 -6.92
CA ALA A 26 6.43 5.97 -6.05
C ALA A 26 7.76 6.00 -6.82
N TYR A 27 7.72 5.84 -8.13
CA TYR A 27 8.88 5.83 -9.00
C TYR A 27 8.77 6.97 -10.02
N GLU A 28 9.91 7.52 -10.39
CA GLU A 28 10.07 8.49 -11.48
C GLU A 28 9.97 7.79 -12.84
N GLU A 29 9.83 8.56 -13.93
CA GLU A 29 9.73 8.00 -15.30
C GLU A 29 10.98 7.22 -15.73
N ASN A 30 12.13 7.53 -15.13
CA ASN A 30 13.39 6.83 -15.35
C ASN A 30 13.52 5.52 -14.54
N GLY A 31 12.54 5.21 -13.69
CA GLY A 31 12.51 4.01 -12.84
C GLY A 31 13.25 4.18 -11.50
N ASP A 32 13.73 5.37 -11.16
CA ASP A 32 14.30 5.65 -9.84
C ASP A 32 13.19 5.86 -8.80
N PRO A 33 13.39 5.45 -7.53
CA PRO A 33 12.43 5.73 -6.47
C PRO A 33 12.38 7.23 -6.16
N LYS A 34 11.18 7.74 -5.87
CA LYS A 34 10.99 9.12 -5.39
C LYS A 34 11.64 9.31 -4.02
N GLU A 35 12.26 10.47 -3.82
CA GLU A 35 12.83 10.82 -2.51
C GLU A 35 11.75 11.21 -1.49
N SER A 36 10.60 11.70 -1.95
CA SER A 36 9.56 12.24 -1.07
C SER A 36 8.70 11.18 -0.39
N TYR A 37 8.38 10.09 -1.08
CA TYR A 37 7.51 9.01 -0.59
C TYR A 37 7.74 7.74 -1.41
N ASN A 38 7.47 6.58 -0.82
CA ASN A 38 7.61 5.26 -1.43
C ASN A 38 6.24 4.61 -1.73
N GLU A 39 6.24 3.38 -2.26
CA GLU A 39 5.01 2.68 -2.64
C GLU A 39 4.16 2.30 -1.43
N ILE A 40 4.78 2.03 -0.28
CA ILE A 40 4.07 1.68 0.96
C ILE A 40 3.30 2.89 1.48
N ASP A 41 3.90 4.08 1.44
CA ASP A 41 3.22 5.33 1.80
C ASP A 41 1.96 5.52 0.95
N VAL A 42 2.08 5.33 -0.36
CA VAL A 42 0.94 5.41 -1.28
C VAL A 42 -0.11 4.35 -0.96
N MET A 43 0.30 3.12 -0.64
CA MET A 43 -0.61 2.05 -0.26
C MET A 43 -1.34 2.33 1.05
N ILE A 44 -0.66 2.86 2.08
CA ILE A 44 -1.27 3.26 3.36
C ILE A 44 -2.37 4.29 3.10
N VAL A 45 -2.06 5.36 2.35
CA VAL A 45 -3.04 6.39 1.98
C VAL A 45 -4.22 5.75 1.25
N LYS A 46 -3.98 4.96 0.19
CA LYS A 46 -5.04 4.34 -0.63
C LYS A 46 -5.95 3.39 0.17
N ALA A 47 -5.36 2.73 1.17
CA ALA A 47 -6.05 1.74 1.99
C ALA A 47 -6.82 2.36 3.16
N THR A 48 -6.59 3.64 3.48
CA THR A 48 -7.22 4.32 4.62
C THR A 48 -7.95 5.61 4.21
N GLU A 49 -7.82 6.07 2.96
CA GLU A 49 -8.44 7.32 2.47
C GLU A 49 -9.97 7.33 2.45
N HIS A 50 -10.63 6.18 2.69
CA HIS A 50 -12.08 6.13 2.88
C HIS A 50 -12.52 6.50 4.31
N ASP A 51 -11.58 6.48 5.26
CA ASP A 51 -11.82 6.70 6.69
C ASP A 51 -11.07 7.94 7.21
N PHE A 52 -9.91 8.25 6.61
CA PHE A 52 -9.06 9.38 6.96
C PHE A 52 -8.82 10.30 5.76
N ASP A 53 -9.08 11.60 5.92
CA ASP A 53 -8.89 12.58 4.83
C ASP A 53 -7.43 13.03 4.71
N TRP A 54 -6.63 12.19 4.05
CA TRP A 54 -5.23 12.47 3.73
C TRP A 54 -5.03 13.72 2.86
N ASN A 55 -6.09 14.22 2.19
CA ASN A 55 -5.99 15.39 1.32
C ASN A 55 -6.43 16.69 2.02
N SER A 56 -6.61 16.66 3.34
CA SER A 56 -6.93 17.84 4.14
C SER A 56 -5.83 18.89 4.00
N LYS A 57 -6.22 20.11 3.62
CA LYS A 57 -5.28 21.24 3.43
C LYS A 57 -4.58 21.62 4.73
N ASP A 58 -5.31 21.55 5.85
CA ASP A 58 -4.78 21.84 7.17
C ASP A 58 -3.70 20.82 7.57
N LEU A 59 -3.91 19.52 7.28
CA LEU A 59 -2.90 18.49 7.52
C LEU A 59 -1.66 18.70 6.65
N LEU A 60 -1.84 18.92 5.35
CA LEU A 60 -0.72 19.18 4.44
C LEU A 60 0.10 20.40 4.87
N LEU A 61 -0.56 21.47 5.30
CA LEU A 61 0.10 22.68 5.78
C LEU A 61 0.81 22.46 7.13
N ALA A 62 0.16 21.77 8.07
CA ALA A 62 0.71 21.50 9.39
C ALA A 62 2.00 20.66 9.31
N TYR A 63 2.04 19.68 8.40
CA TYR A 63 3.20 18.81 8.19
C TYR A 63 4.14 19.28 7.08
N ASN A 64 3.87 20.42 6.44
CA ASN A 64 4.61 20.95 5.30
C ASN A 64 4.83 19.89 4.19
N CYS A 65 3.74 19.23 3.80
CA CYS A 65 3.69 18.24 2.73
C CYS A 65 3.07 18.86 1.47
N VAL A 66 3.63 18.54 0.30
CA VAL A 66 3.05 18.96 -0.99
C VAL A 66 2.02 17.94 -1.45
N SER A 67 2.26 16.67 -1.15
CA SER A 67 1.42 15.54 -1.51
C SER A 67 0.93 14.80 -0.27
N LYS A 68 -0.29 14.29 -0.36
CA LYS A 68 -0.87 13.43 0.67
C LYS A 68 -0.08 12.15 0.94
N TYR A 69 0.73 11.72 -0.02
CA TYR A 69 1.59 10.54 0.11
C TYR A 69 2.85 10.78 0.96
N GLU A 70 3.16 12.03 1.29
CA GLU A 70 4.27 12.36 2.20
C GLU A 70 3.84 12.34 3.67
N LEU A 71 2.53 12.34 3.94
CA LEU A 71 1.96 12.37 5.28
C LEU A 71 2.16 11.08 6.09
N PRO A 72 2.07 9.84 5.52
CA PRO A 72 2.16 8.62 6.31
C PRO A 72 3.40 8.55 7.22
N PRO A 73 4.63 8.76 6.75
CA PRO A 73 5.81 8.71 7.63
C PRO A 73 5.93 9.92 8.56
N ARG A 74 5.13 10.99 8.35
CA ARG A 74 5.11 12.20 9.18
C ARG A 74 4.10 12.09 10.33
N ILE A 75 2.93 11.50 10.04
CA ILE A 75 1.87 11.23 11.01
C ILE A 75 2.22 10.00 11.83
N LEU A 76 2.71 8.94 11.18
CA LEU A 76 3.14 7.70 11.84
C LEU A 76 4.63 7.81 12.19
N ASP A 77 5.01 8.79 13.01
CA ASP A 77 6.41 9.02 13.37
C ASP A 77 7.00 7.86 14.20
N ASN A 78 6.14 7.10 14.88
CA ASN A 78 6.52 5.88 15.56
C ASN A 78 6.76 4.75 14.52
N PRO A 79 7.98 4.20 14.45
CA PRO A 79 8.33 3.16 13.49
C PRO A 79 7.52 1.88 13.68
N SER A 80 7.01 1.60 14.89
CA SER A 80 6.18 0.43 15.16
C SER A 80 4.82 0.57 14.49
N ASP A 81 4.20 1.75 14.62
CA ASP A 81 2.87 2.05 14.09
C ASP A 81 2.89 2.07 12.56
N TYR A 82 3.92 2.69 11.99
CA TYR A 82 4.19 2.64 10.56
C TYR A 82 4.38 1.19 10.07
N ALA A 83 5.13 0.36 10.80
CA ALA A 83 5.36 -1.03 10.43
C ALA A 83 4.08 -1.89 10.48
N GLU A 84 3.18 -1.66 11.45
CA GLU A 84 1.90 -2.37 11.53
C GLU A 84 1.00 -2.07 10.32
N LEU A 85 0.88 -0.78 9.96
CA LEU A 85 0.11 -0.37 8.78
C LEU A 85 0.76 -0.86 7.49
N SER A 86 2.10 -0.75 7.38
CA SER A 86 2.88 -1.26 6.25
C SER A 86 2.63 -2.75 6.04
N LYS A 87 2.67 -3.54 7.12
CA LYS A 87 2.39 -4.98 7.08
C LYS A 87 0.95 -5.28 6.70
N ALA A 88 -0.01 -4.48 7.18
CA ALA A 88 -1.41 -4.66 6.83
C ALA A 88 -1.66 -4.46 5.33
N VAL A 89 -1.05 -3.45 4.72
CA VAL A 89 -1.21 -3.17 3.28
C VAL A 89 -0.45 -4.15 2.39
N THR A 90 0.73 -4.63 2.83
CA THR A 90 1.56 -5.59 2.06
C THR A 90 1.12 -7.04 2.17
N LYS A 91 0.50 -7.47 3.28
CA LYS A 91 0.00 -8.85 3.45
C LYS A 91 -0.96 -9.29 2.34
N PHE A 92 -1.63 -8.34 1.69
CA PHE A 92 -2.50 -8.61 0.54
C PHE A 92 -1.74 -8.88 -0.76
N GLN A 93 -0.55 -8.31 -0.94
CA GLN A 93 0.33 -8.62 -2.08
C GLN A 93 0.78 -10.08 -2.04
N GLU A 94 1.24 -10.56 -0.88
CA GLU A 94 1.67 -11.96 -0.69
C GLU A 94 0.52 -12.93 -0.96
N THR A 95 -0.70 -12.60 -0.49
CA THR A 95 -1.88 -13.44 -0.73
C THR A 95 -2.23 -13.48 -2.23
N LYS A 96 -2.09 -12.36 -2.95
CA LYS A 96 -2.37 -12.30 -4.39
C LYS A 96 -1.31 -13.01 -5.23
N ASP A 97 -0.03 -12.82 -4.93
CA ASP A 97 1.05 -13.50 -5.63
C ASP A 97 0.95 -15.02 -5.41
N ALA A 98 0.67 -15.44 -4.18
CA ALA A 98 0.37 -16.84 -3.87
C ALA A 98 -0.81 -17.38 -4.70
N LEU A 99 -1.96 -16.68 -4.72
CA LEU A 99 -3.13 -17.09 -5.51
C LEU A 99 -2.83 -17.12 -7.04
N LEU A 100 -2.06 -16.16 -7.55
CA LEU A 100 -1.70 -16.10 -8.97
C LEU A 100 -0.70 -17.20 -9.34
N LYS A 101 0.24 -17.51 -8.44
CA LYS A 101 1.20 -18.61 -8.56
C LYS A 101 0.51 -19.97 -8.47
N GLU A 102 -0.46 -20.12 -7.58
CA GLU A 102 -1.31 -21.32 -7.48
C GLU A 102 -2.20 -21.48 -8.72
N ALA A 103 -2.84 -20.42 -9.21
CA ALA A 103 -3.63 -20.46 -10.45
C ALA A 103 -2.79 -20.87 -11.68
N LYS A 104 -1.56 -20.34 -11.79
CA LYS A 104 -0.61 -20.75 -12.84
C LYS A 104 -0.17 -22.21 -12.68
N ASN A 105 0.03 -22.69 -11.46
CA ASN A 105 0.42 -24.09 -11.20
C ASN A 105 -0.74 -25.08 -11.44
N SER A 106 -1.97 -24.68 -11.10
CA SER A 106 -3.18 -25.50 -11.32
C SER A 106 -3.58 -25.57 -12.80
N SER A 107 -3.24 -24.56 -13.61
CA SER A 107 -3.48 -24.59 -15.07
C SER A 107 -2.51 -25.49 -15.83
N SER A 108 -1.36 -25.86 -15.26
CA SER A 108 -0.40 -26.77 -15.89
C SER A 108 -0.65 -28.25 -15.60
N LYS A 109 -1.63 -28.58 -14.74
CA LYS A 109 -1.88 -29.96 -14.29
C LYS A 109 -2.94 -30.72 -15.09
N THR A 110 -3.61 -30.07 -16.05
CA THR A 110 -4.68 -30.70 -16.86
C THR A 110 -4.22 -31.14 -18.26
N GLU A 111 -2.93 -31.01 -18.60
CA GLU A 111 -2.39 -31.43 -19.91
C GLU A 111 -1.59 -32.75 -19.88
N LYS A 112 -1.52 -33.46 -18.75
CA LYS A 112 -0.86 -34.77 -18.66
C LYS A 112 -1.76 -35.86 -18.10
N GLN A 113 -2.92 -36.08 -18.71
CA GLN A 113 -3.63 -37.36 -18.61
C GLN A 113 -4.63 -37.53 -19.77
N ALA A 114 -4.11 -37.54 -20.99
CA ALA A 114 -4.77 -38.16 -22.14
C ALA A 114 -3.66 -38.54 -23.13
N GLY A 115 -3.42 -39.85 -23.29
CA GLY A 115 -2.37 -40.40 -24.15
C GLY A 115 -1.87 -41.72 -23.61
#